data_AF-A0A8I0K9P7-F1
#
_entry.id   AF-A0A8I0K9P7-F1
#
_cell.length_a   1.000
_cell.length_b   1.000
_cell.length_c   1.000
_cell.angle_alpha   90.00
_cell.angle_beta   90.00
_cell.angle_gamma   90.00
#
_symmetry.space_group_name_H-M   'P 1'
#
loop_
_entity.id
_entity.type
_entity.pdbx_description
1 polymer ?
#
loop_
_entity_poly.entity_id
_entity_poly.type
_entity_poly.pdbx_seq_one_letter_code
_entity_poly.pdbx_strand_id
1 'polypeptide(L)'
;SNKPFVLIDDQIVYDFDPKDYKPEHIIKPKSRTVIPARVTDNKYYMETGYMSTLQALPEPLRSQMLYGDFGAGIEDDPWQVIPTEWVEAAQARWKPLEDMRILHRGDFKMDSYGLDVARGGGDNTIGFARYAHWYDNPNVL
;
A
#
# COMPACT_ATOMS: atom_id res chain seq x y z
N SER A 1 -10.17 -15.75 -9.49
CA SER A 1 -10.40 -17.19 -9.76
C SER A 1 -11.19 -17.77 -8.59
N ASN A 2 -12.32 -18.45 -8.83
CA ASN A 2 -13.15 -19.09 -7.78
C ASN A 2 -12.75 -20.56 -7.51
N LYS A 3 -11.62 -21.01 -8.08
CA LYS A 3 -11.16 -22.39 -7.92
C LYS A 3 -10.70 -22.63 -6.48
N PRO A 4 -11.17 -23.69 -5.82
CA PRO A 4 -10.65 -24.10 -4.52
C PRO A 4 -9.16 -24.41 -4.59
N PHE A 5 -8.46 -24.23 -3.48
CA PHE A 5 -7.05 -24.58 -3.32
C PHE A 5 -6.77 -25.05 -1.89
N VAL A 6 -5.64 -25.70 -1.70
CA VAL A 6 -5.08 -26.06 -0.38
C VAL A 6 -3.74 -25.34 -0.20
N LEU A 7 -3.32 -25.18 1.06
CA LEU A 7 -1.98 -24.70 1.41
C LEU A 7 -1.10 -25.90 1.78
N ILE A 8 0.02 -26.06 1.09
CA ILE A 8 1.04 -27.08 1.37
C ILE A 8 2.36 -26.33 1.49
N ASP A 9 2.99 -26.37 2.67
CA ASP A 9 4.22 -25.61 2.96
C ASP A 9 4.14 -24.12 2.56
N ASP A 10 3.02 -23.47 2.91
CA ASP A 10 2.68 -22.08 2.56
C ASP A 10 2.56 -21.77 1.06
N GLN A 11 2.58 -22.79 0.19
CA GLN A 11 2.33 -22.65 -1.24
C GLN A 11 0.88 -22.98 -1.61
N ILE A 12 0.32 -22.19 -2.53
CA ILE A 12 -1.02 -22.39 -3.06
C ILE A 12 -0.99 -23.50 -4.11
N VAL A 13 -1.70 -24.60 -3.83
CA VAL A 13 -1.84 -25.73 -4.76
C VAL A 13 -3.30 -25.88 -5.19
N TYR A 14 -3.53 -25.72 -6.49
CA TYR A 14 -4.86 -25.84 -7.11
C TYR A 14 -5.17 -27.26 -7.60
N ASP A 15 -4.14 -28.08 -7.82
CA ASP A 15 -4.26 -29.45 -8.30
C ASP A 15 -4.07 -30.41 -7.11
N PHE A 16 -5.19 -30.77 -6.47
CA PHE A 16 -5.23 -31.64 -5.30
C PHE A 16 -6.49 -32.52 -5.35
N ASP A 17 -6.43 -33.73 -4.78
CA ASP A 17 -7.62 -34.54 -4.56
C ASP A 17 -8.32 -34.10 -3.27
N PRO A 18 -9.58 -33.64 -3.31
CA PRO A 18 -10.33 -33.24 -2.11
C PRO A 18 -10.47 -34.35 -1.05
N LYS A 19 -10.27 -35.62 -1.40
CA LYS A 19 -10.32 -36.74 -0.44
C LYS A 19 -9.08 -36.84 0.44
N ASP A 20 -7.96 -36.30 -0.03
CA ASP A 20 -6.68 -36.33 0.69
C ASP A 20 -6.61 -35.23 1.77
N TYR A 21 -7.58 -34.31 1.77
CA TYR A 21 -7.61 -33.16 2.67
C TYR A 21 -8.91 -33.11 3.45
N LYS A 22 -8.82 -32.67 4.70
CA LYS A 22 -10.03 -32.36 5.47
C LYS A 22 -10.75 -31.16 4.82
N PRO A 23 -12.09 -31.11 4.85
CA PRO A 23 -12.86 -30.00 4.27
C PRO A 23 -12.44 -28.62 4.79
N GLU A 24 -11.99 -28.55 6.04
CA GLU A 24 -11.48 -27.34 6.71
C GLU A 24 -10.17 -26.80 6.12
N HIS A 25 -9.39 -27.62 5.40
CA HIS A 25 -8.16 -27.19 4.73
C HIS A 25 -8.38 -26.76 3.27
N ILE A 26 -9.60 -26.95 2.73
CA ILE A 26 -9.94 -26.59 1.35
C ILE A 26 -10.45 -25.15 1.35
N ILE A 27 -9.62 -24.24 0.85
CA ILE A 27 -9.91 -22.81 0.82
C ILE A 27 -10.67 -22.49 -0.47
N LYS A 28 -11.87 -21.91 -0.31
CA LYS A 28 -12.66 -21.36 -1.42
C LYS A 28 -12.47 -19.84 -1.47
N PRO A 29 -11.72 -19.30 -2.45
CA PRO A 29 -11.49 -17.87 -2.54
C PRO A 29 -12.81 -17.14 -2.81
N LYS A 30 -13.02 -16.02 -2.12
CA LYS A 30 -14.14 -15.10 -2.35
C LYS A 30 -13.58 -13.77 -2.87
N SER A 31 -13.90 -13.41 -4.10
CA SER A 31 -13.62 -12.06 -4.60
C SER A 31 -14.67 -11.08 -4.05
N ARG A 32 -14.23 -10.00 -3.41
CA ARG A 32 -15.11 -8.89 -3.03
C ARG A 32 -14.54 -7.59 -3.58
N THR A 33 -15.41 -6.80 -4.21
CA THR A 33 -15.07 -5.43 -4.63
C THR A 33 -15.26 -4.52 -3.43
N VAL A 34 -14.18 -3.89 -2.98
CA VAL A 34 -14.25 -2.84 -1.95
C VAL A 34 -14.66 -1.54 -2.63
N ILE A 35 -15.82 -1.02 -2.26
CA ILE A 35 -16.27 0.31 -2.65
C ILE A 35 -16.04 1.20 -1.43
N PRO A 36 -15.22 2.27 -1.52
CA PRO A 36 -14.98 3.18 -0.41
C PRO A 36 -16.25 3.99 -0.13
N ALA A 37 -17.13 3.39 0.68
CA ALA A 37 -18.37 3.94 1.20
C ALA A 37 -18.57 3.33 2.60
N ARG A 38 -19.20 4.05 3.53
CA ARG A 38 -19.47 3.49 4.86
C ARG A 38 -20.43 2.31 4.70
N VAL A 39 -20.20 1.23 5.45
CA VAL A 39 -21.05 0.02 5.40
C VAL A 39 -22.52 0.35 5.76
N THR A 40 -22.73 1.40 6.55
CA THR A 40 -24.05 1.94 6.91
C THR A 40 -24.84 2.50 5.74
N ASP A 41 -24.16 2.92 4.66
CA ASP A 41 -24.78 3.60 3.53
C ASP A 41 -25.32 2.60 2.49
N ASN A 42 -25.11 1.29 2.72
CA ASN A 42 -25.57 0.23 1.84
C ASN A 42 -26.58 -0.70 2.53
N LYS A 43 -27.86 -0.42 2.30
CA LYS A 43 -29.01 -1.17 2.83
C LYS A 43 -28.94 -2.67 2.54
N TYR A 44 -28.43 -3.07 1.38
CA TYR A 44 -28.30 -4.48 0.99
C TYR A 44 -27.24 -5.22 1.82
N TYR A 45 -26.15 -4.57 2.23
CA TYR A 45 -25.12 -5.22 3.06
C TYR A 45 -25.55 -5.35 4.53
N MET A 46 -26.31 -4.39 5.06
CA MET A 46 -26.86 -4.46 6.42
C MET A 46 -27.83 -5.65 6.59
N GLU A 47 -28.69 -5.90 5.61
CA GLU A 47 -29.66 -7.01 5.63
C GLU A 47 -28.99 -8.41 5.60
N THR A 48 -27.75 -8.51 5.10
CA THR A 48 -27.01 -9.79 5.03
C THR A 48 -26.25 -10.17 6.32
N GLY A 49 -26.28 -9.31 7.35
CA GLY A 49 -25.50 -9.52 8.56
C GLY A 49 -23.99 -9.28 8.38
N TYR A 50 -23.56 -8.62 7.30
CA TYR A 50 -22.16 -8.38 6.99
C TYR A 50 -21.42 -7.59 8.10
N MET A 51 -22.14 -6.71 8.80
CA MET A 51 -21.61 -5.94 9.92
C MET A 51 -21.08 -6.82 11.06
N SER A 52 -21.74 -7.95 11.37
CA SER A 52 -21.27 -8.85 12.43
C SER A 52 -20.00 -9.60 12.03
N THR A 53 -19.83 -9.86 10.73
CA THR A 53 -18.60 -10.45 10.19
C THR A 53 -17.43 -9.47 10.30
N LEU A 54 -17.66 -8.19 10.01
CA LEU A 54 -16.63 -7.15 10.14
C LEU A 54 -16.23 -6.91 11.59
N GLN A 55 -17.19 -6.88 12.52
CA GLN A 55 -16.91 -6.74 13.96
C GLN A 55 -16.10 -7.90 14.54
N ALA A 56 -16.16 -9.08 13.92
CA ALA A 56 -15.42 -10.27 14.34
C ALA A 56 -13.98 -10.32 13.80
N LEU A 57 -13.57 -9.38 12.94
CA LEU A 57 -12.19 -9.31 12.47
C LEU A 57 -11.26 -8.86 13.63
N PRO A 58 -10.00 -9.32 13.66
CA PRO A 58 -8.97 -8.76 14.52
C PRO A 58 -8.60 -7.34 14.07
N GLU A 59 -8.06 -6.53 14.97
CA GLU A 59 -7.36 -5.31 14.57
C GLU A 59 -6.08 -5.67 13.81
N PRO A 60 -5.64 -4.87 12.82
CA PRO A 60 -6.24 -3.61 12.35
C PRO A 60 -7.35 -3.82 11.29
N LEU A 61 -7.54 -5.05 10.80
CA LEU A 61 -8.49 -5.35 9.72
C LEU A 61 -9.93 -4.94 10.03
N ARG A 62 -10.35 -5.03 11.29
CA ARG A 62 -11.67 -4.56 11.74
C ARG A 62 -11.85 -3.07 11.52
N SER A 63 -10.96 -2.23 12.07
CA SER A 63 -11.07 -0.78 11.94
C SER A 63 -10.95 -0.33 10.48
N GLN A 64 -10.04 -0.93 9.71
CA GLN A 64 -9.88 -0.69 8.27
C GLN A 64 -11.16 -0.97 7.48
N MET A 65 -11.78 -2.14 7.69
CA MET A 65 -12.96 -2.55 6.92
C MET A 65 -14.25 -1.89 7.41
N LEU A 66 -14.34 -1.52 8.69
CA LEU A 66 -15.53 -0.92 9.28
C LEU A 66 -15.61 0.59 9.03
N TYR A 67 -14.48 1.29 9.20
CA TYR A 67 -14.41 2.74 9.10
C TYR A 67 -13.85 3.22 7.75
N GLY A 68 -13.35 2.30 6.92
CA GLY A 68 -12.70 2.64 5.65
C GLY A 68 -11.35 3.36 5.86
N ASP A 69 -10.80 3.28 7.07
CA ASP A 69 -9.55 3.92 7.45
C ASP A 69 -8.39 2.92 7.29
N PHE A 70 -7.85 2.84 6.08
CA PHE A 70 -6.68 2.02 5.77
C PHE A 70 -5.36 2.62 6.30
N GLY A 71 -5.40 3.81 6.92
CA GLY A 71 -4.26 4.42 7.61
C GLY A 71 -4.19 4.05 9.09
N ALA A 72 -5.32 3.66 9.72
CA ALA A 72 -5.36 3.17 11.08
C ALA A 72 -4.66 1.79 11.20
N GLY A 73 -3.40 1.81 11.62
CA GLY A 73 -2.64 0.60 11.96
C GLY A 73 -1.50 0.22 11.01
N ILE A 74 -1.05 1.13 10.13
CA ILE A 74 0.26 0.98 9.51
C ILE A 74 1.30 1.40 10.55
N GLU A 75 1.78 0.43 11.32
CA GLU A 75 2.99 0.60 12.12
C GLU A 75 4.22 0.41 11.21
N ASP A 76 5.29 1.14 11.50
CA ASP A 76 6.56 0.95 10.82
C ASP A 76 7.01 -0.51 10.98
N ASP A 77 7.51 -1.12 9.90
CA ASP A 77 8.03 -2.48 9.97
C ASP A 77 9.18 -2.55 11.00
N PRO A 78 9.32 -3.62 11.80
CA PRO A 78 10.39 -3.74 12.78
C PRO A 78 11.81 -3.60 12.20
N TRP A 79 11.99 -3.87 10.91
CA TRP A 79 13.25 -3.76 10.17
C TRP A 79 13.35 -2.49 9.32
N GLN A 80 12.37 -1.59 9.40
CA GLN A 80 12.38 -0.32 8.69
C GLN A 80 13.52 0.57 9.21
N VAL A 81 14.42 0.97 8.32
CA VAL A 81 15.59 1.80 8.67
C VAL A 81 15.24 3.29 8.75
N ILE A 82 14.27 3.75 7.95
CA ILE A 82 13.85 5.16 7.90
C ILE A 82 12.44 5.26 8.50
N PRO A 83 12.27 5.86 9.68
CA PRO A 83 10.95 6.02 10.30
C PRO A 83 9.98 6.80 9.40
N THR A 84 8.71 6.39 9.38
CA THR A 84 7.69 7.06 8.56
C THR A 84 7.53 8.53 8.95
N GLU A 85 7.58 8.84 10.25
CA GLU A 85 7.52 10.21 10.78
C GLU A 85 8.58 11.13 10.15
N TRP A 86 9.77 10.62 9.86
CA TRP A 86 10.83 11.42 9.25
C TRP A 86 10.52 11.77 7.80
N VAL A 87 9.92 10.85 7.06
CA VAL A 87 9.46 11.07 5.68
C VAL A 87 8.31 12.07 5.67
N GLU A 88 7.32 11.90 6.54
CA GLU A 88 6.20 12.84 6.68
C GLU A 88 6.67 14.24 7.02
N ALA A 89 7.58 14.37 7.99
CA ALA A 89 8.16 15.65 8.35
C ALA A 89 8.98 16.26 7.18
N ALA A 90 9.68 15.44 6.39
CA ALA A 90 10.38 15.91 5.19
C ALA A 90 9.41 16.43 4.13
N GLN A 91 8.33 15.70 3.85
CA GLN A 91 7.27 16.12 2.91
C GLN A 91 6.58 17.39 3.37
N ALA A 92 6.31 17.54 4.68
CA ALA A 92 5.72 18.76 5.24
C ALA A 92 6.62 19.99 5.10
N ARG A 93 7.95 19.81 5.17
CA ARG A 93 8.94 20.89 4.94
C ARG A 93 9.17 21.18 3.46
N TRP A 94 8.87 20.24 2.58
CA TRP A 94 9.14 20.35 1.15
C TRP A 94 8.30 21.46 0.51
N LYS A 95 8.89 22.15 -0.47
CA LYS A 95 8.24 23.18 -1.27
C LYS A 95 8.57 22.97 -2.76
N PRO A 96 7.69 23.37 -3.68
CA PRO A 96 7.98 23.34 -5.11
C PRO A 96 9.29 24.07 -5.48
N LEU A 97 9.93 23.63 -6.57
CA LEU A 97 11.21 24.18 -7.03
C LEU A 97 11.17 25.71 -7.17
N GLU A 98 10.09 26.26 -7.72
CA GLU A 98 9.95 27.71 -7.92
C GLU A 98 9.97 28.47 -6.59
N ASP A 99 9.24 27.99 -5.58
CA ASP A 99 9.24 28.56 -4.24
C ASP A 99 10.64 28.48 -3.61
N MET A 100 11.32 27.35 -3.78
CA MET A 100 12.69 27.19 -3.28
C MET A 100 13.66 28.16 -3.95
N ARG A 101 13.56 28.37 -5.27
CA ARG A 101 14.38 29.35 -6.00
C ARG A 101 14.13 30.76 -5.50
N ILE A 102 12.88 31.12 -5.21
CA ILE A 102 12.53 32.42 -4.63
C ILE A 102 13.15 32.56 -3.22
N LEU A 103 12.95 31.57 -2.35
CA LEU A 103 13.48 31.57 -0.98
C LEU A 103 15.02 31.71 -0.93
N HIS A 104 15.71 31.14 -1.92
CA HIS A 104 17.17 31.17 -2.02
C HIS A 104 17.68 32.32 -2.92
N ARG A 105 16.82 33.30 -3.25
CA ARG A 105 17.18 34.48 -4.07
C ARG A 105 17.85 34.11 -5.40
N GLY A 106 17.39 33.03 -6.01
CA GLY A 106 17.92 32.50 -7.26
C GLY A 106 19.23 31.70 -7.13
N ASP A 107 19.88 31.68 -5.97
CA ASP A 107 21.07 30.88 -5.71
C ASP A 107 20.69 29.47 -5.22
N PHE A 108 20.09 28.71 -6.12
CA PHE A 108 19.60 27.36 -5.85
C PHE A 108 19.95 26.45 -7.02
N LYS A 109 21.22 26.04 -7.07
CA LYS A 109 21.79 25.26 -8.17
C LYS A 109 21.80 23.77 -7.85
N MET A 110 21.55 22.96 -8.87
CA MET A 110 21.67 21.50 -8.75
C MET A 110 23.13 21.16 -8.48
N ASP A 111 23.38 20.32 -7.46
CA ASP A 111 24.73 19.88 -7.10
C ASP A 111 24.99 18.40 -7.42
N SER A 112 23.93 17.62 -7.61
CA SER A 112 24.02 16.19 -7.88
C SER A 112 22.75 15.68 -8.54
N TYR A 113 22.90 14.56 -9.24
CA TYR A 113 21.82 13.86 -9.91
C TYR A 113 21.96 12.35 -9.65
N GLY A 114 20.93 11.75 -9.07
CA GLY A 114 20.83 10.30 -8.90
C GLY A 114 20.03 9.70 -10.05
N LEU A 115 20.47 8.54 -10.54
CA LEU A 115 19.77 7.81 -11.60
C LEU A 115 19.69 6.33 -11.22
N ASP A 116 18.47 5.80 -11.18
CA ASP A 116 18.19 4.38 -11.07
C ASP A 116 17.73 3.85 -12.43
N VAL A 117 18.53 2.98 -13.05
CA VAL A 117 18.34 2.53 -14.43
C VAL A 117 17.61 1.19 -14.44
N ALA A 118 16.38 1.21 -14.95
CA ALA A 118 15.64 -0.02 -15.22
C ALA A 118 16.34 -0.81 -16.34
N ARG A 119 16.55 -2.10 -16.11
CA ARG A 119 17.25 -3.00 -17.06
C ARG A 119 16.30 -3.72 -18.03
N GLY A 120 15.04 -3.32 -18.07
CA GLY A 120 13.95 -3.94 -18.83
C GLY A 120 12.76 -4.33 -17.94
N GLY A 121 11.70 -4.88 -18.53
CA GLY A 121 10.46 -5.21 -17.80
C GLY A 121 9.46 -4.05 -17.78
N GLY A 122 8.58 -4.03 -16.78
CA GLY A 122 7.58 -2.98 -16.58
C GLY A 122 8.04 -1.81 -15.70
N ASP A 123 9.31 -1.81 -15.29
CA ASP A 123 9.89 -0.82 -14.40
C ASP A 123 10.39 0.40 -15.19
N ASN A 124 10.40 1.57 -14.55
CA ASN A 124 10.86 2.81 -15.16
C ASN A 124 12.29 3.15 -14.73
N THR A 125 13.05 3.79 -15.63
CA THR A 125 14.27 4.49 -15.23
C THR A 125 13.87 5.79 -14.55
N ILE A 126 14.36 6.04 -13.34
CA ILE A 126 13.98 7.21 -12.55
C ILE A 126 15.23 7.99 -12.15
N GLY A 127 15.21 9.29 -12.42
CA GLY A 127 16.25 10.21 -11.98
C GLY A 127 15.73 11.27 -11.02
N PHE A 128 16.61 11.76 -10.13
CA PHE A 128 16.32 12.82 -9.18
C PHE A 128 17.45 13.84 -9.15
N ALA A 129 17.11 15.12 -9.34
CA ALA A 129 18.03 16.23 -9.11
C ALA A 129 18.02 16.61 -7.63
N ARG A 130 19.21 16.89 -7.07
CA ARG A 130 19.37 17.39 -5.70
C ARG A 130 20.05 18.76 -5.71
N TYR A 131 19.55 19.61 -4.83
CA TYR A 131 19.96 20.99 -4.60
C TYR A 131 20.26 21.13 -3.11
N ALA A 132 21.51 20.87 -2.71
CA ALA A 132 21.93 20.74 -1.31
C ALA A 132 21.09 19.72 -0.52
N HIS A 133 20.12 20.19 0.27
CA HIS A 133 19.27 19.35 1.11
C HIS A 133 17.86 19.15 0.54
N TRP A 134 17.58 19.69 -0.65
CA TRP A 134 16.28 19.59 -1.30
C TRP A 134 16.35 18.70 -2.53
N TYR A 135 15.29 17.92 -2.76
CA TYR A 135 15.18 16.95 -3.84
C TYR A 135 14.00 17.33 -4.74
N ASP A 136 14.23 17.27 -6.05
CA ASP A 136 13.22 17.60 -7.05
C ASP A 136 12.21 16.46 -7.23
N ASN A 137 11.19 16.70 -8.05
CA ASN A 137 10.28 15.67 -8.51
C ASN A 137 11.02 14.60 -9.33
N PRO A 138 10.52 13.35 -9.34
CA PRO A 138 11.08 12.29 -10.16
C PRO A 138 11.04 12.65 -11.64
N ASN A 139 12.17 12.49 -12.32
CA ASN A 139 12.25 12.47 -13.77
C ASN A 139 12.13 11.02 -14.25
N VAL A 140 10.99 10.66 -14.81
CA VAL A 140 10.74 9.32 -15.35
C VAL A 140 11.20 9.30 -16.80
N LEU A 141 12.12 8.40 -17.13
CA LEU A 141 12.80 8.28 -18.43
C LEU A 141 12.38 7.02 -19.20
#